data_AF-A5DA70-F1
#
_entry.id   AF-A5DA70-F1
#
_cell.length_a   1.000
_cell.length_b   1.000
_cell.length_c   1.000
_cell.angle_alpha   90.00
_cell.angle_beta   90.00
_cell.angle_gamma   90.00
#
_symmetry.space_group_name_H-M   'P 1'
#
loop_
_entity.id
_entity.type
_entity.pdbx_description
1 polymer ?
#
loop_
_entity_poly.entity_id
_entity_poly.type
_entity_poly.pdbx_seq_one_letter_code
_entity_poly.pdbx_strand_id
1 'polypeptide(L)'
;MQDWSHIQPGRIQTLSSEQEIVLKQVWAHFLIYFGYESSFPISDLPYNECYVASSSVQQGGNIGGDANGLARSSTRGSLNSNVSRKTSGTTASKKKGFFGKKKTETAEAAPADSKRMQQIQQQSSYEKYHKVTDSEISDRNRNLFIHFYRQGAEYEDDYDSDLENSDEESDNLSLETFVTASTSITDPGIALEPTPMKSNGARNGSLSKTTSRHHHGSHKNHGKPNPTVSSVMSKYKPFEIHQALMRANRSDLFDNFILRFVRARKLKLEPALNMMFKSLNWRYNEMPCDDYLFEGDAKSFVTGTNKGLIKNLTTSKSYIRGVDKKRHPIFFFKARLHYSSDSPIEETQRFAVLTIESCRLFLRDVTDGVDQCSILFDLTGFTLKNNDYSAIKFLAEVFEAHFPECLGYIFIHNAPWIFSTIWNIIKNWLDPVVASKIQFTKNLQELNQFVDIEHIPDYIGGEDTYAGEYIEPTEEHTHPPKSKDSHYYRLRRERENLLLRLFETSRRWAESVNPEVSSRYLQDKLDLDIELAKNYIALDPYIRCPFLYDRNGSLKLGI
;
A
#
# COMPACT_ATOMS: atom_id res chain seq x y z
N MET A 1 4.45 -5.77 23.48
CA MET A 1 3.91 -6.55 22.35
C MET A 1 2.41 -6.48 22.44
N GLN A 2 1.76 -5.87 21.45
CA GLN A 2 0.31 -5.90 21.34
C GLN A 2 -0.06 -7.30 20.82
N ASP A 3 -1.01 -7.97 21.47
CA ASP A 3 -1.45 -9.31 21.06
C ASP A 3 -2.30 -9.19 19.79
N TRP A 4 -1.81 -9.77 18.70
CA TRP A 4 -2.44 -9.72 17.37
C TRP A 4 -3.01 -11.09 16.94
N SER A 5 -3.13 -12.04 17.87
CA SER A 5 -3.55 -13.43 17.59
C SER A 5 -4.97 -13.60 17.01
N HIS A 6 -5.80 -12.56 17.10
CA HIS A 6 -7.18 -12.52 16.61
C HIS A 6 -7.34 -11.88 15.23
N ILE A 7 -6.26 -11.37 14.63
CA ILE A 7 -6.27 -10.79 13.28
C ILE A 7 -6.25 -11.91 12.23
N GLN A 8 -7.17 -11.84 11.26
CA GLN A 8 -7.05 -12.63 10.04
C GLN A 8 -5.80 -12.17 9.28
N PRO A 9 -4.81 -13.03 9.03
CA PRO A 9 -3.53 -12.59 8.51
C PRO A 9 -3.70 -12.11 7.05
N GLY A 10 -3.33 -10.85 6.80
CA GLY A 10 -3.34 -10.21 5.48
C GLY A 10 -2.19 -10.68 4.57
N ARG A 11 -1.93 -9.98 3.45
CA ARG A 11 -0.96 -10.45 2.43
C ARG A 11 0.46 -10.57 2.95
N ILE A 12 0.93 -9.58 3.70
CA ILE A 12 2.29 -9.57 4.26
C ILE A 12 2.43 -10.53 5.45
N GLN A 13 1.35 -10.78 6.20
CA GLN A 13 1.32 -11.74 7.31
C GLN A 13 1.30 -13.21 6.82
N THR A 14 0.94 -13.45 5.54
CA THR A 14 0.83 -14.77 4.91
C THR A 14 1.82 -14.99 3.77
N LEU A 15 3.00 -14.37 3.84
CA LEU A 15 4.02 -14.53 2.80
C LEU A 15 4.49 -15.99 2.68
N SER A 16 4.66 -16.44 1.44
CA SER A 16 5.52 -17.57 1.10
C SER A 16 6.97 -17.11 0.92
N SER A 17 7.94 -18.02 1.03
CA SER A 17 9.37 -17.67 0.86
C SER A 17 9.66 -17.05 -0.52
N GLU A 18 8.98 -17.51 -1.56
CA GLU A 18 9.12 -16.96 -2.91
C GLU A 18 8.57 -15.53 -3.00
N GLN A 19 7.41 -15.27 -2.41
CA GLN A 19 6.84 -13.93 -2.34
C GLN A 19 7.74 -12.97 -1.56
N GLU A 20 8.29 -13.43 -0.44
CA GLU A 20 9.20 -12.63 0.37
C GLU A 20 10.45 -12.22 -0.40
N ILE A 21 11.09 -13.17 -1.10
CA ILE A 21 12.28 -12.91 -1.90
C ILE A 21 12.00 -11.88 -2.99
N VAL A 22 10.89 -12.01 -3.73
CA VAL A 22 10.55 -11.05 -4.78
C VAL A 22 10.20 -9.68 -4.20
N LEU A 23 9.55 -9.62 -3.04
CA LEU A 23 9.31 -8.36 -2.34
C LEU A 23 10.62 -7.69 -1.90
N LYS A 24 11.61 -8.46 -1.39
CA LYS A 24 12.96 -7.96 -1.08
C LYS A 24 13.66 -7.41 -2.32
N GLN A 25 13.54 -8.10 -3.46
CA GLN A 25 14.08 -7.62 -4.73
C GLN A 25 13.46 -6.28 -5.12
N VAL A 26 12.14 -6.14 -5.04
CA VAL A 26 11.46 -4.87 -5.34
C VAL A 26 11.95 -3.75 -4.43
N TRP A 27 12.06 -3.99 -3.12
CA TRP A 27 12.60 -3.02 -2.17
C TRP A 27 14.05 -2.63 -2.48
N ALA A 28 14.91 -3.60 -2.80
CA ALA A 28 16.30 -3.32 -3.16
C ALA A 28 16.40 -2.44 -4.42
N HIS A 29 15.57 -2.68 -5.44
CA HIS A 29 15.47 -1.83 -6.62
C HIS A 29 14.96 -0.42 -6.26
N PHE A 30 13.93 -0.31 -5.42
CA PHE A 30 13.37 0.96 -4.95
C PHE A 30 14.41 1.81 -4.22
N LEU A 31 15.11 1.23 -3.25
CA LEU A 31 16.11 1.93 -2.44
C LEU A 31 17.21 2.52 -3.34
N ILE A 32 17.75 1.71 -4.25
CA ILE A 32 18.79 2.15 -5.19
C ILE A 32 18.25 3.19 -6.17
N TYR A 33 17.04 3.01 -6.68
CA TYR A 33 16.41 3.93 -7.61
C TYR A 33 16.27 5.34 -7.07
N PHE A 34 15.79 5.46 -5.83
CA PHE A 34 15.70 6.76 -5.17
C PHE A 34 17.07 7.25 -4.70
N GLY A 35 18.09 6.39 -4.58
CA GLY A 35 19.47 6.76 -4.22
C GLY A 35 19.81 6.56 -2.73
N TYR A 36 18.93 5.86 -2.00
CA TYR A 36 19.19 5.43 -0.63
C TYR A 36 20.41 4.52 -0.59
N GLU A 37 21.09 4.53 0.55
CA GLU A 37 22.21 3.63 0.78
C GLU A 37 21.76 2.17 0.63
N SER A 38 22.59 1.35 0.01
CA SER A 38 22.33 -0.08 -0.18
C SER A 38 23.67 -0.80 -0.33
N SER A 39 23.82 -1.93 0.34
CA SER A 39 25.00 -2.79 0.19
C SER A 39 24.90 -3.74 -1.02
N PHE A 40 23.76 -3.78 -1.71
CA PHE A 40 23.56 -4.64 -2.87
C PHE A 40 24.37 -4.18 -4.10
N PRO A 41 25.21 -5.05 -4.68
CA PRO A 41 25.68 -4.86 -6.04
C PRO A 41 24.49 -4.90 -7.01
N ILE A 42 24.43 -3.95 -7.95
CA ILE A 42 23.34 -3.86 -8.94
C ILE A 42 23.23 -5.17 -9.75
N SER A 43 24.36 -5.81 -10.06
CA SER A 43 24.41 -7.09 -10.76
C SER A 43 23.75 -8.24 -10.02
N ASP A 44 23.66 -8.17 -8.68
CA ASP A 44 23.13 -9.25 -7.84
C ASP A 44 21.61 -9.11 -7.61
N LEU A 45 21.04 -7.93 -7.86
CA LEU A 45 19.64 -7.61 -7.55
C LEU A 45 18.61 -8.56 -8.16
N PRO A 46 18.72 -9.04 -9.40
CA PRO A 46 17.68 -9.84 -10.04
C PRO A 46 17.60 -11.29 -9.56
N TYR A 47 18.61 -11.79 -8.84
CA TYR A 47 18.74 -13.21 -8.53
C TYR A 47 18.17 -13.55 -7.16
N ASN A 48 17.43 -14.65 -7.08
CA ASN A 48 16.74 -15.06 -5.85
C ASN A 48 17.74 -15.51 -4.77
N GLU A 49 18.85 -16.11 -5.18
CA GLU A 49 19.91 -16.65 -4.33
C GLU A 49 20.69 -15.56 -3.57
N CYS A 50 20.54 -14.30 -3.98
CA CYS A 50 21.13 -13.13 -3.32
C CYS A 50 20.31 -12.64 -2.12
N TYR A 51 19.21 -13.33 -1.78
CA TYR A 51 18.30 -12.98 -0.69
C TYR A 51 18.01 -14.21 0.16
N VAL A 52 17.72 -13.96 1.44
CA VAL A 52 17.35 -15.00 2.40
C VAL A 52 15.92 -14.77 2.84
N ALA A 53 15.06 -15.79 2.73
CA ALA A 53 13.72 -15.75 3.29
C ALA A 53 13.76 -15.86 4.82
N SER A 54 12.82 -15.23 5.50
CA SER A 54 12.64 -15.26 6.94
C SER A 54 12.34 -16.67 7.44
N SER A 55 12.93 -17.07 8.56
CA SER A 55 12.64 -18.34 9.25
C SER A 55 11.14 -18.52 9.54
N SER A 56 10.43 -17.46 9.95
CA SER A 56 8.98 -17.47 10.18
C SER A 56 8.18 -17.83 8.93
N VAL A 57 8.64 -17.38 7.77
CA VAL A 57 8.05 -17.66 6.45
C VAL A 57 8.42 -19.06 5.94
N GLN A 58 9.66 -19.50 6.18
CA GLN A 58 10.13 -20.84 5.81
C GLN A 58 9.38 -21.94 6.60
N GLN A 59 9.11 -21.71 7.88
CA GLN A 59 8.36 -22.62 8.74
C GLN A 59 6.84 -22.50 8.52
N GLY A 60 6.38 -21.31 8.13
CA GLY A 60 4.96 -20.91 8.05
C GLY A 60 4.24 -21.19 6.73
N GLY A 61 4.72 -22.11 5.88
CA GLY A 61 3.95 -22.58 4.71
C GLY A 61 2.57 -23.19 5.05
N ASN A 62 2.29 -23.39 6.34
CA ASN A 62 0.98 -23.64 6.94
C ASN A 62 0.90 -22.90 8.28
N ILE A 63 0.40 -21.66 8.31
CA ILE A 63 -0.05 -21.05 9.58
C ILE A 63 -1.54 -21.32 9.71
N GLY A 64 -1.83 -22.45 10.33
CA GLY A 64 -3.13 -22.87 10.80
C GLY A 64 -2.92 -23.97 11.83
N GLY A 65 -2.71 -23.58 13.09
CA GLY A 65 -2.64 -24.50 14.23
C GLY A 65 -1.26 -24.65 14.85
N ASP A 66 -1.19 -24.23 16.11
CA ASP A 66 -0.32 -24.73 17.18
C ASP A 66 1.14 -24.27 17.21
N ALA A 67 1.34 -23.21 17.99
CA ALA A 67 2.54 -23.01 18.78
C ALA A 67 2.71 -24.18 19.78
N ASN A 68 3.70 -25.06 19.53
CA ASN A 68 4.62 -25.61 20.55
C ASN A 68 5.53 -26.65 19.89
N GLY A 69 6.81 -26.35 19.79
CA GLY A 69 7.79 -27.33 19.33
C GLY A 69 9.18 -26.78 19.14
N LEU A 70 9.95 -26.65 20.22
CA LEU A 70 11.41 -26.64 20.16
C LEU A 70 11.89 -27.84 19.35
N ALA A 71 12.45 -27.63 18.15
CA ALA A 71 13.17 -28.66 17.42
C ALA A 71 14.56 -28.14 17.01
N ARG A 72 15.56 -28.90 17.46
CA ARG A 72 16.99 -28.64 17.44
C ARG A 72 17.57 -28.54 16.03
N SER A 73 18.68 -27.79 15.94
CA SER A 73 19.58 -27.76 14.80
C SER A 73 20.11 -29.15 14.43
N SER A 74 20.30 -29.36 13.13
CA SER A 74 21.16 -30.41 12.59
C SER A 74 21.92 -29.86 11.40
N THR A 75 23.12 -29.35 11.68
CA THR A 75 24.16 -29.06 10.70
C THR A 75 24.98 -30.33 10.49
N ARG A 76 24.93 -30.95 9.29
CA ARG A 76 26.09 -31.55 8.59
C ARG A 76 25.70 -32.33 7.33
N GLY A 77 26.36 -31.96 6.23
CA GLY A 77 27.02 -32.90 5.31
C GLY A 77 26.23 -33.36 4.09
N SER A 78 26.56 -32.83 2.91
CA SER A 78 27.44 -33.52 1.95
C SER A 78 27.19 -33.02 0.53
N LEU A 79 28.27 -32.55 -0.08
CA LEU A 79 28.45 -32.36 -1.51
C LEU A 79 28.36 -33.69 -2.27
N ASN A 80 28.07 -33.56 -3.57
CA ASN A 80 28.23 -34.51 -4.67
C ASN A 80 27.28 -35.72 -4.75
N SER A 81 26.45 -35.70 -5.79
CA SER A 81 26.26 -36.90 -6.62
C SER A 81 26.01 -36.52 -8.08
N ASN A 82 27.03 -36.71 -8.92
CA ASN A 82 26.90 -36.93 -10.35
C ASN A 82 26.08 -38.21 -10.56
N VAL A 83 24.93 -38.11 -11.24
CA VAL A 83 24.18 -39.29 -11.68
C VAL A 83 24.52 -39.59 -13.13
N SER A 84 25.25 -40.69 -13.29
CA SER A 84 25.54 -41.36 -14.55
C SER A 84 24.24 -41.80 -15.27
N ARG A 85 24.11 -41.43 -16.55
CA ARG A 85 23.11 -42.03 -17.45
C ARG A 85 23.50 -43.48 -17.76
N LYS A 86 22.64 -44.43 -17.36
CA LYS A 86 22.58 -45.75 -18.01
C LYS A 86 21.55 -45.73 -19.14
N THR A 87 22.00 -46.26 -20.25
CA THR A 87 21.31 -46.50 -21.51
C THR A 87 20.33 -47.66 -21.39
N SER A 88 19.10 -47.47 -21.86
CA SER A 88 18.23 -48.55 -22.33
C SER A 88 17.48 -48.06 -23.56
N GLY A 89 17.79 -48.66 -24.70
CA GLY A 89 17.16 -48.38 -25.97
C GLY A 89 15.83 -49.12 -26.12
N THR A 90 14.84 -48.41 -26.64
CA THR A 90 13.72 -48.99 -27.38
C THR A 90 13.39 -48.06 -28.54
N THR A 91 13.54 -48.59 -29.75
CA THR A 91 13.18 -48.00 -31.04
C THR A 91 11.67 -47.99 -31.25
N ALA A 92 11.08 -46.87 -31.68
CA ALA A 92 10.27 -46.80 -32.92
C ALA A 92 9.53 -45.46 -33.13
N SER A 93 9.57 -45.05 -34.41
CA SER A 93 8.65 -44.17 -35.15
C SER A 93 8.79 -42.64 -35.02
N LYS A 94 9.33 -42.07 -36.10
CA LYS A 94 9.30 -40.65 -36.45
C LYS A 94 7.86 -40.24 -36.84
N LYS A 95 7.31 -39.25 -36.16
CA LYS A 95 6.32 -38.33 -36.75
C LYS A 95 6.88 -36.91 -36.69
N LYS A 96 7.19 -36.36 -37.87
CA LYS A 96 7.51 -34.94 -38.07
C LYS A 96 6.27 -34.12 -37.76
N GLY A 97 6.26 -33.44 -36.61
CA GLY A 97 5.32 -32.37 -36.28
C GLY A 97 6.09 -31.06 -36.17
N PHE A 98 5.82 -30.14 -37.09
CA PHE A 98 6.23 -28.74 -37.01
C PHE A 98 5.61 -28.10 -35.76
N PHE A 99 6.39 -27.83 -34.71
CA PHE A 99 5.98 -26.92 -33.64
C PHE A 99 7.19 -26.12 -33.15
N GLY A 100 6.99 -24.81 -33.05
CA GLY A 100 8.00 -23.84 -32.68
C GLY A 100 8.65 -24.15 -31.33
N LYS A 101 9.95 -23.83 -31.24
CA LYS A 101 10.70 -23.83 -29.97
C LYS A 101 9.98 -22.91 -28.97
N LYS A 102 9.23 -23.50 -28.05
CA LYS A 102 8.93 -22.85 -26.77
C LYS A 102 10.26 -22.77 -26.03
N LYS A 103 10.86 -21.57 -25.98
CA LYS A 103 11.93 -21.28 -25.01
C LYS A 103 11.31 -21.46 -23.63
N THR A 104 11.65 -22.55 -22.95
CA THR A 104 11.59 -22.59 -21.50
C THR A 104 12.60 -21.58 -21.00
N GLU A 105 12.12 -20.46 -20.46
CA GLU A 105 12.92 -19.56 -19.62
C GLU A 105 13.37 -20.37 -18.40
N THR A 106 14.56 -20.95 -18.47
CA THR A 106 15.30 -21.34 -17.27
C THR A 106 15.70 -20.05 -16.59
N ALA A 107 15.27 -19.84 -15.34
CA ALA A 107 15.78 -18.75 -14.52
C ALA A 107 17.31 -18.83 -14.52
N GLU A 108 17.98 -17.75 -14.93
CA GLU A 108 19.43 -17.69 -14.90
C GLU A 108 19.86 -17.71 -13.43
N ALA A 109 20.75 -18.64 -13.07
CA ALA A 109 21.32 -18.69 -11.74
C ALA A 109 22.26 -17.50 -11.55
N ALA A 110 22.37 -17.02 -10.31
CA ALA A 110 23.31 -15.96 -9.96
C ALA A 110 24.76 -16.28 -10.42
N PRO A 111 25.54 -15.27 -10.82
CA PRO A 111 26.95 -15.44 -11.17
C PRO A 111 27.74 -16.11 -10.03
N ALA A 112 28.68 -16.98 -10.38
CA ALA A 112 29.50 -17.69 -9.39
C ALA A 112 30.36 -16.76 -8.51
N ASP A 113 30.66 -15.55 -9.00
CA ASP A 113 31.37 -14.49 -8.31
C ASP A 113 30.43 -13.50 -7.60
N SER A 114 29.14 -13.83 -7.45
CA SER A 114 28.17 -13.01 -6.73
C SER A 114 28.65 -12.70 -5.31
N LYS A 115 28.82 -11.41 -5.01
CA LYS A 115 29.29 -10.96 -3.70
C LYS A 115 28.25 -11.21 -2.63
N ARG A 116 26.96 -11.10 -2.96
CA ARG A 116 25.88 -11.35 -2.00
C ARG A 116 25.78 -12.81 -1.61
N MET A 117 25.89 -13.74 -2.55
CA MET A 117 25.93 -15.16 -2.22
C MET A 117 27.11 -15.51 -1.30
N GLN A 118 28.30 -14.98 -1.60
CA GLN A 118 29.49 -15.17 -0.76
C GLN A 118 29.28 -14.60 0.64
N GLN A 119 28.69 -13.40 0.73
CA GLN A 119 28.35 -12.77 2.00
C GLN A 119 27.37 -13.61 2.82
N ILE A 120 26.31 -14.11 2.19
CA ILE A 120 25.33 -14.99 2.85
C ILE A 120 26.03 -16.22 3.42
N GLN A 121 26.84 -16.90 2.61
CA GLN A 121 27.53 -18.11 3.04
C GLN A 121 28.53 -17.86 4.19
N GLN A 122 29.21 -16.71 4.21
CA GLN A 122 30.27 -16.42 5.18
C GLN A 122 29.76 -15.79 6.48
N GLN A 123 28.70 -14.98 6.41
CA GLN A 123 28.28 -14.11 7.52
C GLN A 123 26.99 -14.56 8.21
N SER A 124 26.20 -15.46 7.61
CA SER A 124 24.90 -15.90 8.15
C SER A 124 24.97 -16.42 9.60
N SER A 125 26.05 -17.10 10.00
CA SER A 125 26.21 -17.61 11.36
C SER A 125 26.59 -16.55 12.41
N TYR A 126 27.04 -15.38 11.99
CA TYR A 126 27.55 -14.31 12.86
C TYR A 126 26.68 -13.06 12.86
N GLU A 127 25.70 -12.95 11.95
CA GLU A 127 24.81 -11.81 11.89
C GLU A 127 24.01 -11.66 13.19
N LYS A 128 23.95 -10.43 13.69
CA LYS A 128 23.15 -10.08 14.86
C LYS A 128 22.09 -9.08 14.45
N TYR A 129 20.90 -9.28 14.99
CA TYR A 129 19.80 -8.34 14.83
C TYR A 129 20.08 -7.05 15.62
N HIS A 130 19.88 -5.92 14.97
CA HIS A 130 19.93 -4.58 15.54
C HIS A 130 18.65 -3.83 15.16
N LYS A 131 17.88 -3.39 16.16
CA LYS A 131 16.61 -2.72 15.94
C LYS A 131 16.82 -1.32 15.37
N VAL A 132 16.14 -1.01 14.28
CA VAL A 132 16.17 0.31 13.64
C VAL A 132 15.53 1.37 14.53
N THR A 133 16.39 2.25 15.05
CA THR A 133 16.01 3.49 15.75
C THR A 133 16.33 4.70 14.87
N ASP A 134 15.84 5.87 15.27
CA ASP A 134 16.10 7.11 14.53
C ASP A 134 17.59 7.44 14.41
N SER A 135 18.39 7.13 15.42
CA SER A 135 19.84 7.35 15.39
C SER A 135 20.59 6.48 14.37
N GLU A 136 19.98 5.39 13.89
CA GLU A 136 20.58 4.49 12.91
C GLU A 136 20.34 4.92 11.45
N ILE A 137 19.45 5.90 11.24
CA ILE A 137 19.13 6.43 9.91
C ILE A 137 20.15 7.50 9.56
N SER A 138 20.94 7.27 8.49
CA SER A 138 21.99 8.19 8.08
C SER A 138 21.44 9.55 7.65
N ASP A 139 22.19 10.62 7.94
CA ASP A 139 21.86 11.98 7.48
C ASP A 139 21.66 12.04 5.97
N ARG A 140 22.40 11.22 5.22
CA ARG A 140 22.23 11.09 3.77
C ARG A 140 20.83 10.59 3.41
N ASN A 141 20.37 9.50 4.03
CA ASN A 141 19.04 8.95 3.76
C ASN A 141 17.93 9.90 4.24
N ARG A 142 18.12 10.57 5.38
CA ARG A 142 17.21 11.62 5.87
C ARG A 142 17.08 12.76 4.87
N ASN A 143 18.20 13.34 4.45
CA ASN A 143 18.23 14.45 3.49
C ASN A 143 17.64 14.05 2.14
N LEU A 144 17.89 12.82 1.67
CA LEU A 144 17.32 12.32 0.42
C LEU A 144 15.79 12.16 0.51
N PHE A 145 15.29 11.56 1.59
CA PHE A 145 13.86 11.42 1.83
C PHE A 145 13.21 12.80 1.88
N ILE A 146 13.75 13.72 2.69
CA ILE A 146 13.26 15.10 2.83
C ILE A 146 13.26 15.81 1.47
N HIS A 147 14.34 15.68 0.69
CA HIS A 147 14.45 16.27 -0.64
C HIS A 147 13.30 15.82 -1.55
N PHE A 148 12.99 14.53 -1.57
CA PHE A 148 11.87 14.04 -2.35
C PHE A 148 10.53 14.44 -1.76
N TYR A 149 10.36 14.28 -0.45
CA TYR A 149 9.09 14.42 0.24
C TYR A 149 8.59 15.86 0.29
N ARG A 150 9.46 16.79 0.71
CA ARG A 150 9.12 18.21 0.93
C ARG A 150 9.06 19.06 -0.35
N GLN A 151 9.39 18.48 -1.50
CA GLN A 151 9.18 19.13 -2.80
C GLN A 151 7.77 18.90 -3.38
N GLY A 152 6.92 18.10 -2.73
CA GLY A 152 5.54 17.91 -3.17
C GLY A 152 4.68 19.15 -2.90
N ALA A 153 3.76 19.49 -3.80
CA ALA A 153 2.89 20.66 -3.69
C ALA A 153 2.09 20.73 -2.38
N GLU A 154 1.77 19.59 -1.76
CA GLU A 154 1.12 19.53 -0.44
C GLU A 154 1.96 20.09 0.71
N TYR A 155 3.28 20.14 0.53
CA TYR A 155 4.26 20.61 1.51
C TYR A 155 4.82 22.00 1.18
N GLU A 156 4.53 22.55 -0.01
CA GLU A 156 4.97 23.91 -0.37
C GLU A 156 4.32 24.97 0.53
N ASP A 157 3.04 24.78 0.89
CA ASP A 157 2.30 25.68 1.79
C ASP A 157 2.60 25.44 3.29
N ASP A 158 3.31 24.35 3.63
CA ASP A 158 3.56 23.92 5.01
C ASP A 158 4.93 24.39 5.56
N TYR A 159 5.73 25.10 4.77
CA TYR A 159 7.05 25.58 5.16
C TYR A 159 6.97 26.90 5.94
N ASP A 160 6.63 26.83 7.23
CA ASP A 160 6.80 27.96 8.15
C ASP A 160 8.14 27.85 8.89
N SER A 161 9.12 28.67 8.48
CA SER A 161 10.46 28.69 9.06
C SER A 161 10.49 29.10 10.54
N ASP A 162 9.40 29.70 11.04
CA ASP A 162 9.36 30.26 12.39
C ASP A 162 8.97 29.21 13.45
N LEU A 163 8.36 28.08 13.05
CA LEU A 163 7.96 27.01 13.96
C LEU A 163 9.11 26.04 14.32
N GLU A 164 10.10 25.83 13.44
CA GLU A 164 11.26 24.97 13.72
C GLU A 164 12.13 25.51 14.88
N ASN A 165 12.14 26.83 15.13
CA ASN A 165 12.96 27.44 16.18
C ASN A 165 12.33 27.41 17.58
N SER A 166 11.06 27.01 17.71
CA SER A 166 10.34 27.04 19.00
C SER A 166 10.33 25.71 19.76
N ASP A 167 10.69 24.60 19.10
CA ASP A 167 10.54 23.25 19.64
C ASP A 167 11.79 22.69 20.36
N GLU A 168 12.99 23.27 20.17
CA GLU A 168 14.23 22.73 20.77
C GLU A 168 14.24 22.79 22.32
N GLU A 169 13.40 23.63 22.96
CA GLU A 169 13.29 23.65 24.43
C GLU A 169 12.29 22.62 25.01
N SER A 170 11.41 22.03 24.18
CA SER A 170 10.36 21.10 24.63
C SER A 170 10.78 19.62 24.59
N ASP A 171 11.79 19.29 23.79
CA ASP A 171 12.18 17.90 23.49
C ASP A 171 12.83 17.15 24.67
N ASN A 172 13.21 17.83 25.76
CA ASN A 172 13.79 17.19 26.94
C ASN A 172 12.76 16.68 27.97
N LEU A 173 11.45 16.98 27.83
CA LEU A 173 10.44 16.55 28.80
C LEU A 173 9.55 15.39 28.35
N SER A 174 9.61 14.99 27.07
CA SER A 174 8.67 14.04 26.46
C SER A 174 9.20 12.61 26.33
N LEU A 175 10.46 12.37 26.72
CA LEU A 175 11.17 11.09 26.53
C LEU A 175 11.09 10.10 27.71
N GLU A 176 10.39 10.42 28.81
CA GLU A 176 10.28 9.52 29.98
C GLU A 176 8.90 8.92 30.28
N THR A 177 7.87 9.16 29.46
CA THR A 177 6.53 8.60 29.77
C THR A 177 6.09 7.50 28.82
N PHE A 178 6.88 6.42 28.69
CA PHE A 178 6.41 5.11 28.22
C PHE A 178 7.25 3.98 28.85
N VAL A 179 7.12 3.80 30.16
CA VAL A 179 7.54 2.56 30.84
C VAL A 179 6.43 1.53 30.67
N THR A 180 6.74 0.45 29.98
CA THR A 180 5.87 -0.72 29.85
C THR A 180 5.74 -1.41 31.20
N ALA A 181 4.51 -1.51 31.72
CA ALA A 181 4.21 -2.26 32.93
C ALA A 181 4.61 -3.73 32.77
N SER A 182 5.69 -4.12 33.44
CA SER A 182 6.06 -5.52 33.69
C SER A 182 5.80 -5.79 35.16
N THR A 183 4.91 -6.73 35.44
CA THR A 183 4.57 -7.18 36.79
C THR A 183 5.73 -7.96 37.42
N SER A 184 6.22 -7.51 38.57
CA SER A 184 6.59 -8.40 39.68
C SER A 184 6.69 -7.60 40.98
N ILE A 185 5.95 -8.09 41.98
CA ILE A 185 5.86 -7.60 43.35
C ILE A 185 7.12 -8.02 44.13
N THR A 186 7.76 -7.08 44.83
CA THR A 186 8.22 -7.17 46.23
C THR A 186 8.71 -5.80 46.75
N ASP A 187 7.88 -5.19 47.61
CA ASP A 187 8.05 -4.40 48.87
C ASP A 187 9.41 -3.77 49.33
N PRO A 188 9.46 -2.85 50.34
CA PRO A 188 9.51 -1.39 50.16
C PRO A 188 10.64 -0.67 50.97
N GLY A 189 10.83 0.62 50.71
CA GLY A 189 11.68 1.54 51.51
C GLY A 189 12.98 1.89 50.80
N ILE A 190 13.23 3.14 50.44
CA ILE A 190 13.61 4.25 51.33
C ILE A 190 13.37 5.57 50.58
N ALA A 191 12.74 6.55 51.24
CA ALA A 191 12.54 7.90 50.76
C ALA A 191 13.79 8.77 50.97
N LEU A 192 14.18 9.55 49.96
CA LEU A 192 15.05 10.72 50.13
C LEU A 192 14.59 11.84 49.20
N GLU A 193 14.28 12.99 49.81
CA GLU A 193 13.84 14.25 49.20
C GLU A 193 14.98 14.96 48.43
N PRO A 194 14.68 15.76 47.39
CA PRO A 194 15.65 16.66 46.79
C PRO A 194 15.64 18.06 47.42
N THR A 195 16.79 18.47 47.98
CA THR A 195 17.09 19.84 48.42
C THR A 195 17.36 20.80 47.25
N PRO A 196 16.89 22.06 47.28
CA PRO A 196 17.19 23.06 46.26
C PRO A 196 18.40 23.93 46.66
N MET A 197 19.29 24.26 45.71
CA MET A 197 20.27 25.35 45.88
C MET A 197 20.22 26.38 44.75
N LYS A 198 20.41 27.62 45.18
CA LYS A 198 20.09 28.90 44.54
C LYS A 198 21.23 29.47 43.68
N SER A 199 20.80 30.19 42.65
CA SER A 199 21.27 31.46 42.06
C SER A 199 22.71 31.96 42.26
N ASN A 200 23.29 32.46 41.16
CA ASN A 200 23.91 33.79 40.97
C ASN A 200 24.32 33.89 39.48
N GLY A 201 24.23 34.99 38.72
CA GLY A 201 23.84 36.37 38.94
C GLY A 201 23.75 37.10 37.58
N ALA A 202 23.09 38.25 37.57
CA ALA A 202 22.74 39.04 36.40
C ALA A 202 23.93 39.65 35.64
N ARG A 203 23.74 39.92 34.33
CA ARG A 203 24.24 41.14 33.67
C ARG A 203 23.48 41.46 32.38
N ASN A 204 22.81 42.61 32.40
CA ASN A 204 22.25 43.30 31.24
C ASN A 204 23.37 43.74 30.28
N GLY A 205 23.20 43.45 29.00
CA GLY A 205 24.04 43.95 27.91
C GLY A 205 23.23 44.01 26.62
N SER A 206 22.65 45.18 26.36
CA SER A 206 22.09 45.55 25.05
C SER A 206 23.21 45.50 24.01
N LEU A 207 23.06 44.71 22.94
CA LEU A 207 23.87 44.84 21.73
C LEU A 207 23.08 44.46 20.46
N SER A 208 23.04 45.46 19.58
CA SER A 208 22.84 45.48 18.13
C SER A 208 22.35 44.21 17.42
N LYS A 209 21.22 44.38 16.70
CA LYS A 209 20.87 43.61 15.50
C LYS A 209 22.05 43.61 14.52
N THR A 210 22.76 42.49 14.48
CA THR A 210 23.66 42.16 13.37
C THR A 210 22.96 41.06 12.59
N THR A 211 22.45 41.40 11.42
CA THR A 211 21.88 40.46 10.47
C THR A 211 22.99 39.55 9.94
N SER A 212 23.23 38.40 10.59
CA SER A 212 23.97 37.32 9.93
C SER A 212 23.04 36.68 8.91
N ARG A 213 23.19 37.09 7.65
CA ARG A 213 22.81 36.24 6.51
C ARG A 213 23.67 34.98 6.60
N HIS A 214 23.16 33.92 7.23
CA HIS A 214 23.72 32.60 7.06
C HIS A 214 23.49 32.18 5.60
N HIS A 215 24.55 32.24 4.82
CA HIS A 215 24.63 31.61 3.51
C HIS A 215 24.19 30.15 3.65
N HIS A 216 23.19 29.76 2.85
CA HIS A 216 22.86 28.37 2.57
C HIS A 216 24.14 27.63 2.21
N GLY A 217 24.61 26.80 3.14
CA GLY A 217 25.67 25.85 2.88
C GLY A 217 25.23 24.95 1.74
N SER A 218 25.95 25.01 0.62
CA SER A 218 25.84 24.07 -0.49
C SER A 218 25.92 22.63 0.05
N HIS A 219 24.78 21.94 0.16
CA HIS A 219 24.71 20.56 0.60
C HIS A 219 25.25 19.60 -0.47
N LYS A 220 26.58 19.52 -0.57
CA LYS A 220 27.29 18.55 -1.42
C LYS A 220 27.41 17.19 -0.72
N ASN A 221 26.33 16.42 -0.64
CA ASN A 221 26.32 14.95 -0.56
C ASN A 221 24.89 14.39 -0.43
N HIS A 222 23.99 14.80 -1.31
CA HIS A 222 22.75 14.06 -1.49
C HIS A 222 23.08 12.82 -2.32
N GLY A 223 22.72 11.63 -1.84
CA GLY A 223 22.75 10.43 -2.67
C GLY A 223 22.01 10.72 -3.97
N LYS A 224 22.61 10.38 -5.12
CA LYS A 224 21.95 10.64 -6.40
C LYS A 224 21.01 9.48 -6.74
N PRO A 225 19.77 9.76 -7.14
CA PRO A 225 18.88 8.73 -7.66
C PRO A 225 19.56 7.96 -8.79
N ASN A 226 19.33 6.65 -8.85
CA ASN A 226 19.88 5.79 -9.88
C ASN A 226 18.75 5.18 -10.74
N PRO A 227 18.19 5.95 -11.68
CA PRO A 227 17.14 5.45 -12.57
C PRO A 227 17.60 4.29 -13.45
N THR A 228 18.90 4.14 -13.68
CA THR A 228 19.48 3.08 -14.52
C THR A 228 19.61 1.72 -13.85
N VAL A 229 19.20 1.59 -12.57
CA VAL A 229 19.16 0.30 -11.86
C VAL A 229 18.27 -0.73 -12.57
N SER A 230 17.25 -0.26 -13.30
CA SER A 230 16.41 -1.10 -14.16
C SER A 230 16.01 -0.33 -15.41
N SER A 231 16.03 -1.00 -16.57
CA SER A 231 15.58 -0.42 -17.85
C SER A 231 14.10 -0.01 -17.83
N VAL A 232 13.31 -0.64 -16.95
CA VAL A 232 11.90 -0.30 -16.72
C VAL A 232 11.79 1.05 -16.01
N MET A 233 12.61 1.23 -14.98
CA MET A 233 12.52 2.34 -14.03
C MET A 233 13.16 3.62 -14.59
N SER A 234 14.10 3.48 -15.54
CA SER A 234 14.75 4.62 -16.20
C SER A 234 13.82 5.50 -17.03
N LYS A 235 12.59 5.02 -17.29
CA LYS A 235 11.57 5.76 -18.05
C LYS A 235 10.86 6.83 -17.21
N TYR A 236 10.98 6.77 -15.89
CA TYR A 236 10.20 7.58 -14.97
C TYR A 236 11.10 8.47 -14.10
N LYS A 237 10.59 9.62 -13.70
CA LYS A 237 11.32 10.55 -12.84
C LYS A 237 11.25 10.07 -11.39
N PRO A 238 12.38 9.90 -10.68
CA PRO A 238 12.37 9.42 -9.31
C PRO A 238 11.50 10.24 -8.35
N PHE A 239 11.49 11.57 -8.50
CA PHE A 239 10.67 12.44 -7.66
C PHE A 239 9.17 12.18 -7.81
N GLU A 240 8.66 12.13 -9.03
CA GLU A 240 7.23 11.92 -9.31
C GLU A 240 6.77 10.55 -8.78
N ILE A 241 7.59 9.51 -8.97
CA ILE A 241 7.30 8.17 -8.47
C ILE A 241 7.34 8.13 -6.94
N HIS A 242 8.30 8.81 -6.30
CA HIS A 242 8.36 8.90 -4.85
C HIS A 242 7.10 9.56 -4.29
N GLN A 243 6.70 10.71 -4.86
CA GLN A 243 5.48 11.41 -4.47
C GLN A 243 4.23 10.54 -4.63
N ALA A 244 4.08 9.88 -5.79
CA ALA A 244 2.98 8.96 -6.05
C ALA A 244 2.91 7.84 -5.01
N LEU A 245 4.05 7.24 -4.66
CA LEU A 245 4.12 6.13 -3.71
C LEU A 245 3.76 6.56 -2.28
N MET A 246 4.29 7.71 -1.84
CA MET A 246 4.03 8.23 -0.50
C MET A 246 2.57 8.65 -0.30
N ARG A 247 1.97 9.28 -1.31
CA ARG A 247 0.56 9.72 -1.29
C ARG A 247 -0.41 8.55 -1.41
N ALA A 248 0.00 7.48 -2.10
CA ALA A 248 -0.82 6.29 -2.24
C ALA A 248 -0.99 5.50 -0.95
N ASN A 249 -0.03 5.53 -0.03
CA ASN A 249 -0.13 4.87 1.27
C ASN A 249 -1.02 5.67 2.22
N ARG A 250 -2.13 5.04 2.65
CA ARG A 250 -3.15 5.65 3.52
C ARG A 250 -3.28 4.85 4.80
N SER A 251 -4.49 4.36 5.10
CA SER A 251 -4.76 3.41 6.18
C SER A 251 -4.48 1.96 5.79
N ASP A 252 -4.07 1.70 4.55
CA ASP A 252 -3.60 0.40 4.07
C ASP A 252 -2.11 0.18 4.34
N LEU A 253 -1.68 -1.08 4.39
CA LEU A 253 -0.28 -1.43 4.64
C LEU A 253 0.61 -1.13 3.44
N PHE A 254 1.78 -0.52 3.66
CA PHE A 254 2.68 -0.09 2.60
C PHE A 254 3.17 -1.28 1.77
N ASP A 255 3.56 -2.37 2.43
CA ASP A 255 3.99 -3.57 1.72
C ASP A 255 2.87 -4.27 0.96
N ASN A 256 1.62 -4.21 1.45
CA ASN A 256 0.47 -4.76 0.73
C ASN A 256 0.28 -4.05 -0.62
N PHE A 257 0.47 -2.73 -0.69
CA PHE A 257 0.44 -1.98 -1.94
C PHE A 257 1.41 -2.56 -2.97
N ILE A 258 2.66 -2.83 -2.58
CA ILE A 258 3.68 -3.42 -3.46
C ILE A 258 3.32 -4.87 -3.83
N LEU A 259 2.90 -5.67 -2.84
CA LEU A 259 2.57 -7.09 -3.02
C LEU A 259 1.44 -7.34 -4.03
N ARG A 260 0.50 -6.40 -4.19
CA ARG A 260 -0.55 -6.47 -5.22
C ARG A 260 0.06 -6.61 -6.62
N PHE A 261 1.08 -5.81 -6.94
CA PHE A 261 1.76 -5.87 -8.24
C PHE A 261 2.59 -7.15 -8.41
N VAL A 262 3.30 -7.56 -7.36
CA VAL A 262 4.11 -8.79 -7.34
C VAL A 262 3.23 -10.02 -7.59
N ARG A 263 2.08 -10.13 -6.90
CA ARG A 263 1.12 -11.23 -7.06
C ARG A 263 0.45 -11.21 -8.44
N ALA A 264 0.00 -10.05 -8.90
CA ALA A 264 -0.64 -9.90 -10.22
C ALA A 264 0.28 -10.27 -11.39
N ARG A 265 1.61 -10.24 -11.17
CA ARG A 265 2.62 -10.64 -12.15
C ARG A 265 3.29 -11.97 -11.83
N LYS A 266 2.63 -12.80 -11.01
CA LYS A 266 3.02 -14.19 -10.70
C LYS A 266 4.48 -14.27 -10.25
N LEU A 267 4.87 -13.35 -9.38
CA LEU A 267 6.20 -13.26 -8.77
C LEU A 267 7.33 -13.01 -9.78
N LYS A 268 7.02 -12.58 -11.00
CA LYS A 268 8.02 -12.14 -11.97
C LYS A 268 8.42 -10.70 -11.69
N LEU A 269 9.66 -10.50 -11.24
CA LEU A 269 10.21 -9.21 -10.82
C LEU A 269 10.06 -8.09 -11.85
N GLU A 270 10.65 -8.23 -13.05
CA GLU A 270 10.60 -7.15 -14.05
C GLU A 270 9.17 -6.78 -14.48
N PRO A 271 8.27 -7.75 -14.79
CA PRO A 271 6.88 -7.45 -15.05
C PRO A 271 6.16 -6.73 -13.89
N ALA A 272 6.46 -7.10 -12.64
CA ALA A 272 5.90 -6.45 -11.45
C ALA A 272 6.37 -4.99 -11.34
N LEU A 273 7.68 -4.75 -11.47
CA LEU A 273 8.25 -3.39 -11.51
C LEU A 273 7.62 -2.57 -12.63
N ASN A 274 7.48 -3.12 -13.83
CA ASN A 274 6.92 -2.40 -14.97
C ASN A 274 5.46 -2.00 -14.77
N MET A 275 4.65 -2.90 -14.22
CA MET A 275 3.26 -2.58 -13.90
C MET A 275 3.14 -1.51 -12.81
N MET A 276 3.93 -1.65 -11.74
CA MET A 276 3.87 -0.74 -10.60
C MET A 276 4.34 0.67 -10.96
N PHE A 277 5.48 0.81 -11.63
CA PHE A 277 5.98 2.13 -12.05
C PHE A 277 5.07 2.81 -13.07
N LYS A 278 4.51 2.05 -14.02
CA LYS A 278 3.48 2.58 -14.92
C LYS A 278 2.27 3.09 -14.15
N SER A 279 1.84 2.38 -13.11
CA SER A 279 0.69 2.77 -12.28
C SER A 279 0.96 3.98 -11.42
N LEU A 280 2.13 4.07 -10.80
CA LEU A 280 2.55 5.24 -10.03
C LEU A 280 2.66 6.48 -10.93
N ASN A 281 3.22 6.35 -12.13
CA ASN A 281 3.23 7.43 -13.12
C ASN A 281 1.83 7.84 -13.55
N TRP A 282 0.98 6.87 -13.90
CA TRP A 282 -0.40 7.14 -14.32
C TRP A 282 -1.17 7.90 -13.24
N ARG A 283 -1.06 7.44 -11.98
CA ARG A 283 -1.69 8.07 -10.82
C ARG A 283 -1.21 9.51 -10.56
N TYR A 284 0.02 9.85 -10.93
CA TYR A 284 0.59 11.18 -10.67
C TYR A 284 0.43 12.14 -11.85
N ASN A 285 0.69 11.66 -13.07
CA ASN A 285 0.81 12.50 -14.26
C ASN A 285 -0.40 12.45 -15.21
N GLU A 286 -1.19 11.37 -15.19
CA GLU A 286 -2.28 11.15 -16.16
C GLU A 286 -3.66 11.22 -15.51
N MET A 287 -3.80 10.66 -14.32
CA MET A 287 -5.03 10.57 -13.56
C MET A 287 -4.71 10.84 -12.08
N PRO A 288 -4.81 12.10 -11.60
CA PRO A 288 -4.38 12.49 -10.25
C PRO A 288 -5.30 11.93 -9.17
N CYS A 289 -5.16 10.64 -8.87
CA CYS A 289 -6.09 9.87 -8.04
C CYS A 289 -6.16 10.43 -6.60
N ASP A 290 -5.00 10.81 -6.07
CA ASP A 290 -4.87 11.33 -4.71
C ASP A 290 -5.48 12.73 -4.59
N ASP A 291 -5.26 13.61 -5.58
CA ASP A 291 -5.87 14.94 -5.60
C ASP A 291 -7.39 14.86 -5.73
N TYR A 292 -7.91 13.94 -6.55
CA TYR A 292 -9.35 13.71 -6.64
C TYR A 292 -9.95 13.29 -5.31
N LEU A 293 -9.27 12.42 -4.56
CA LEU A 293 -9.74 12.00 -3.25
C LEU A 293 -9.66 13.15 -2.23
N PHE A 294 -8.56 13.91 -2.21
CA PHE A 294 -8.37 14.99 -1.26
C PHE A 294 -9.30 16.19 -1.52
N GLU A 295 -9.60 16.49 -2.78
CA GLU A 295 -10.58 17.52 -3.16
C GLU A 295 -12.03 17.08 -2.89
N GLY A 296 -12.35 15.80 -3.11
CA GLY A 296 -13.71 15.28 -3.02
C GLY A 296 -14.66 15.88 -4.07
N ASP A 297 -15.89 16.15 -3.68
CA ASP A 297 -16.97 16.68 -4.54
C ASP A 297 -17.38 18.12 -4.21
N ALA A 298 -17.18 18.58 -2.98
CA ALA A 298 -17.71 19.84 -2.47
C ALA A 298 -17.34 21.06 -3.32
N LYS A 299 -16.05 21.22 -3.66
CA LYS A 299 -15.58 22.33 -4.48
C LYS A 299 -16.25 22.35 -5.86
N SER A 300 -16.37 21.19 -6.49
CA SER A 300 -17.03 21.07 -7.80
C SER A 300 -18.53 21.40 -7.70
N PHE A 301 -19.19 20.93 -6.65
CA PHE A 301 -20.61 21.18 -6.39
C PHE A 301 -20.89 22.67 -6.19
N VAL A 302 -20.19 23.33 -5.26
CA VAL A 302 -20.48 24.73 -4.90
C VAL A 302 -20.11 25.70 -6.01
N THR A 303 -19.00 25.46 -6.71
CA THR A 303 -18.57 26.33 -7.82
C THR A 303 -19.32 26.05 -9.14
N GLY A 304 -20.11 24.97 -9.21
CA GLY A 304 -20.79 24.55 -10.44
C GLY A 304 -19.85 24.07 -11.55
N THR A 305 -18.65 23.61 -11.18
CA THR A 305 -17.65 23.00 -12.09
C THR A 305 -17.77 21.47 -12.09
N ASN A 306 -17.18 20.79 -13.07
CA ASN A 306 -17.25 19.32 -13.21
C ASN A 306 -18.69 18.79 -13.10
N LYS A 307 -19.60 19.34 -13.93
CA LYS A 307 -21.04 19.07 -13.84
C LYS A 307 -21.40 17.61 -14.10
N GLY A 308 -20.65 16.91 -14.96
CA GLY A 308 -20.80 15.49 -15.21
C GLY A 308 -20.41 14.63 -14.00
N LEU A 309 -19.31 14.97 -13.32
CA LEU A 309 -18.92 14.33 -12.05
C LEU A 309 -20.03 14.50 -11.00
N ILE A 310 -20.48 15.73 -10.78
CA ILE A 310 -21.54 16.03 -9.81
C ILE A 310 -22.85 15.35 -10.18
N LYS A 311 -23.21 15.30 -11.46
CA LYS A 311 -24.39 14.55 -11.92
C LYS A 311 -24.26 13.05 -11.66
N ASN A 312 -23.09 12.45 -11.89
CA ASN A 312 -22.86 11.04 -11.57
C ASN A 312 -23.07 10.75 -10.07
N LEU A 313 -22.68 11.68 -9.19
CA LEU A 313 -22.87 11.55 -7.74
C LEU A 313 -24.32 11.78 -7.30
N THR A 314 -24.95 12.88 -7.74
CA THR A 314 -26.30 13.29 -7.30
C THR A 314 -27.42 12.36 -7.79
N THR A 315 -27.22 11.65 -8.90
CA THR A 315 -28.17 10.64 -9.38
C THR A 315 -28.36 9.46 -8.42
N SER A 316 -27.55 9.34 -7.36
CA SER A 316 -27.65 8.27 -6.36
C SER A 316 -27.61 6.88 -7.01
N LYS A 317 -26.91 6.78 -8.15
CA LYS A 317 -26.75 5.55 -8.93
C LYS A 317 -25.79 4.57 -8.25
N SER A 318 -25.03 5.01 -7.26
CA SER A 318 -24.06 4.16 -6.59
C SER A 318 -23.74 4.61 -5.17
N TYR A 319 -23.29 3.67 -4.34
CA TYR A 319 -22.85 3.90 -2.97
C TYR A 319 -22.03 2.70 -2.47
N ILE A 320 -21.24 2.90 -1.42
CA ILE A 320 -20.53 1.83 -0.71
C ILE A 320 -21.27 1.54 0.58
N ARG A 321 -21.65 0.28 0.81
CA ARG A 321 -22.34 -0.15 2.04
C ARG A 321 -22.30 -1.66 2.18
N GLY A 322 -22.39 -2.15 3.41
CA GLY A 322 -22.45 -3.59 3.68
C GLY A 322 -21.17 -4.32 3.29
N VAL A 323 -21.18 -5.62 3.50
CA VAL A 323 -20.06 -6.49 3.14
C VAL A 323 -20.56 -7.79 2.51
N ASP A 324 -19.73 -8.43 1.72
CA ASP A 324 -19.97 -9.82 1.32
C ASP A 324 -19.60 -10.79 2.46
N LYS A 325 -19.85 -12.08 2.29
CA LYS A 325 -19.54 -13.14 3.27
C LYS A 325 -18.04 -13.34 3.51
N LYS A 326 -17.18 -12.77 2.66
CA LYS A 326 -15.73 -12.68 2.88
C LYS A 326 -15.33 -11.35 3.50
N ARG A 327 -16.32 -10.58 3.98
CA ARG A 327 -16.21 -9.26 4.59
C ARG A 327 -15.72 -8.15 3.67
N HIS A 328 -15.62 -8.36 2.36
CA HIS A 328 -15.25 -7.27 1.47
C HIS A 328 -16.34 -6.20 1.46
N PRO A 329 -16.02 -4.90 1.63
CA PRO A 329 -17.00 -3.84 1.41
C PRO A 329 -17.59 -3.94 0.01
N ILE A 330 -18.88 -3.62 -0.12
CA ILE A 330 -19.59 -3.70 -1.40
C ILE A 330 -19.82 -2.30 -1.96
N PHE A 331 -19.34 -2.07 -3.18
CA PHE A 331 -19.77 -0.96 -4.02
C PHE A 331 -21.00 -1.36 -4.84
N PHE A 332 -22.13 -0.71 -4.58
CA PHE A 332 -23.38 -0.89 -5.30
C PHE A 332 -23.48 0.06 -6.48
N PHE A 333 -23.93 -0.42 -7.64
CA PHE A 333 -24.17 0.37 -8.83
C PHE A 333 -25.48 -0.02 -9.52
N LYS A 334 -26.45 0.90 -9.54
CA LYS A 334 -27.76 0.78 -10.19
C LYS A 334 -27.64 1.15 -11.67
N ALA A 335 -27.44 0.16 -12.53
CA ALA A 335 -27.17 0.39 -13.95
C ALA A 335 -28.32 1.13 -14.66
N ARG A 336 -29.57 0.94 -14.24
CA ARG A 336 -30.76 1.64 -14.82
C ARG A 336 -30.71 3.17 -14.71
N LEU A 337 -29.92 3.71 -13.78
CA LEU A 337 -29.76 5.15 -13.54
C LEU A 337 -28.54 5.73 -14.29
N HIS A 338 -27.77 4.89 -14.98
CA HIS A 338 -26.64 5.34 -15.77
C HIS A 338 -27.05 5.66 -17.19
N TYR A 339 -26.61 6.82 -17.69
CA TYR A 339 -26.70 7.20 -19.10
C TYR A 339 -25.37 7.83 -19.51
N SER A 340 -24.76 7.32 -20.58
CA SER A 340 -23.48 7.83 -21.08
C SER A 340 -23.56 9.30 -21.53
N SER A 341 -24.74 9.78 -21.90
CA SER A 341 -24.98 11.18 -22.26
C SER A 341 -24.99 12.16 -21.07
N ASP A 342 -25.01 11.66 -19.83
CA ASP A 342 -25.12 12.52 -18.65
C ASP A 342 -23.82 13.21 -18.27
N SER A 343 -22.68 12.67 -18.69
CA SER A 343 -21.38 13.15 -18.27
C SER A 343 -20.36 12.94 -19.39
N PRO A 344 -19.48 13.93 -19.65
CA PRO A 344 -18.29 13.72 -20.46
C PRO A 344 -17.47 12.52 -19.96
N ILE A 345 -16.78 11.84 -20.87
CA ILE A 345 -16.02 10.63 -20.53
C ILE A 345 -14.95 10.90 -19.47
N GLU A 346 -14.24 12.02 -19.55
CA GLU A 346 -13.19 12.40 -18.58
C GLU A 346 -13.76 12.55 -17.16
N GLU A 347 -14.94 13.16 -17.02
CA GLU A 347 -15.61 13.31 -15.74
C GLU A 347 -16.19 11.98 -15.22
N THR A 348 -16.63 11.10 -16.12
CA THR A 348 -17.04 9.73 -15.78
C THR A 348 -15.86 8.88 -15.32
N GLN A 349 -14.69 9.05 -15.95
CA GLN A 349 -13.44 8.41 -15.55
C GLN A 349 -12.98 8.91 -14.18
N ARG A 350 -13.02 10.24 -13.94
CA ARG A 350 -12.77 10.82 -12.62
C ARG A 350 -13.72 10.26 -11.56
N PHE A 351 -15.02 10.18 -11.85
CA PHE A 351 -16.01 9.58 -10.95
C PHE A 351 -15.66 8.12 -10.60
N ALA A 352 -15.30 7.32 -11.60
CA ALA A 352 -14.89 5.92 -11.40
C ALA A 352 -13.64 5.82 -10.50
N VAL A 353 -12.61 6.62 -10.77
CA VAL A 353 -11.37 6.62 -9.99
C VAL A 353 -11.60 7.09 -8.56
N LEU A 354 -12.32 8.20 -8.36
CA LEU A 354 -12.68 8.69 -7.03
C LEU A 354 -13.46 7.63 -6.23
N THR A 355 -14.34 6.89 -6.89
CA THR A 355 -15.09 5.79 -6.28
C THR A 355 -14.18 4.62 -5.88
N ILE A 356 -13.24 4.22 -6.75
CA ILE A 356 -12.26 3.17 -6.44
C ILE A 356 -11.37 3.60 -5.25
N GLU A 357 -10.90 4.85 -5.24
CA GLU A 357 -10.12 5.40 -4.14
C GLU A 357 -10.92 5.48 -2.84
N SER A 358 -12.21 5.81 -2.92
CA SER A 358 -13.12 5.79 -1.78
C SER A 358 -13.28 4.37 -1.23
N CYS A 359 -13.41 3.35 -2.10
CA CYS A 359 -13.47 1.95 -1.66
C CYS A 359 -12.23 1.53 -0.86
N ARG A 360 -11.04 2.05 -1.20
CA ARG A 360 -9.81 1.77 -0.46
C ARG A 360 -9.88 2.25 1.00
N LEU A 361 -10.65 3.32 1.28
CA LEU A 361 -10.84 3.84 2.64
C LEU A 361 -11.76 2.95 3.50
N PHE A 362 -12.53 2.05 2.90
CA PHE A 362 -13.39 1.08 3.59
C PHE A 362 -12.70 -0.25 3.90
N LEU A 363 -11.46 -0.44 3.41
CA LEU A 363 -10.68 -1.66 3.66
C LEU A 363 -10.26 -1.77 5.14
N ARG A 364 -9.97 -3.00 5.55
CA ARG A 364 -9.58 -3.40 6.92
C ARG A 364 -8.43 -4.39 6.83
N ASP A 365 -7.36 -3.98 6.14
CA ASP A 365 -6.17 -4.79 5.85
C ASP A 365 -5.54 -5.37 7.13
N VAL A 366 -5.52 -4.58 8.20
CA VAL A 366 -4.90 -4.91 9.48
C VAL A 366 -5.85 -5.66 10.37
N THR A 367 -7.03 -5.12 10.67
CA THR A 367 -7.91 -5.75 11.68
C THR A 367 -8.54 -7.04 11.20
N ASP A 368 -8.98 -7.07 9.94
CA ASP A 368 -9.82 -8.15 9.41
C ASP A 368 -9.17 -8.91 8.24
N GLY A 369 -7.97 -8.51 7.80
CA GLY A 369 -7.33 -9.06 6.60
C GLY A 369 -8.11 -8.76 5.31
N VAL A 370 -9.02 -7.77 5.34
CA VAL A 370 -9.92 -7.43 4.22
C VAL A 370 -9.28 -6.33 3.40
N ASP A 371 -8.71 -6.73 2.25
CA ASP A 371 -7.94 -5.85 1.38
C ASP A 371 -8.49 -5.75 -0.05
N GLN A 372 -9.72 -6.20 -0.25
CA GLN A 372 -10.43 -6.17 -1.53
C GLN A 372 -11.83 -5.58 -1.37
N CYS A 373 -12.37 -5.04 -2.45
CA CYS A 373 -13.74 -4.54 -2.53
C CYS A 373 -14.54 -5.37 -3.54
N SER A 374 -15.78 -5.69 -3.20
CA SER A 374 -16.73 -6.36 -4.10
C SER A 374 -17.61 -5.32 -4.80
N ILE A 375 -18.04 -5.60 -6.02
CA ILE A 375 -18.91 -4.72 -6.80
C ILE A 375 -20.22 -5.44 -7.07
N LEU A 376 -21.35 -4.77 -6.84
CA LEU A 376 -22.67 -5.23 -7.26
C LEU A 376 -23.24 -4.31 -8.33
N PHE A 377 -23.24 -4.79 -9.57
CA PHE A 377 -23.98 -4.17 -10.66
C PHE A 377 -25.42 -4.70 -10.65
N ASP A 378 -26.35 -3.85 -10.23
CA ASP A 378 -27.79 -4.11 -10.28
C ASP A 378 -28.33 -3.70 -11.66
N LEU A 379 -28.71 -4.71 -12.46
CA LEU A 379 -29.28 -4.55 -13.79
C LEU A 379 -30.81 -4.60 -13.80
N THR A 380 -31.46 -4.55 -12.63
CA THR A 380 -32.92 -4.43 -12.54
C THR A 380 -33.39 -3.21 -13.31
N GLY A 381 -34.23 -3.39 -14.33
CA GLY A 381 -34.71 -2.31 -15.19
C GLY A 381 -33.68 -1.75 -16.18
N PHE A 382 -32.53 -2.42 -16.35
CA PHE A 382 -31.53 -2.05 -17.34
C PHE A 382 -32.06 -2.16 -18.77
N THR A 383 -31.73 -1.18 -19.61
CA THR A 383 -32.02 -1.17 -21.04
C THR A 383 -30.77 -0.83 -21.85
N LEU A 384 -30.82 -0.99 -23.18
CA LEU A 384 -29.69 -0.62 -24.05
C LEU A 384 -29.29 0.86 -23.96
N LYS A 385 -30.20 1.76 -23.54
CA LYS A 385 -29.88 3.19 -23.32
C LYS A 385 -28.91 3.42 -22.16
N ASN A 386 -28.87 2.47 -21.22
CA ASN A 386 -28.00 2.54 -20.05
C ASN A 386 -26.60 1.97 -20.31
N ASN A 387 -26.40 1.31 -21.44
CA ASN A 387 -25.13 0.69 -21.77
C ASN A 387 -24.07 1.75 -22.11
N ASP A 388 -22.93 1.67 -21.43
CA ASP A 388 -21.80 2.56 -21.64
C ASP A 388 -20.52 1.75 -21.86
N TYR A 389 -20.27 1.41 -23.12
CA TYR A 389 -19.08 0.65 -23.50
C TYR A 389 -17.78 1.38 -23.17
N SER A 390 -17.77 2.72 -23.22
CA SER A 390 -16.58 3.52 -22.95
C SER A 390 -16.21 3.45 -21.47
N ALA A 391 -17.18 3.64 -20.57
CA ALA A 391 -16.95 3.53 -19.13
C ALA A 391 -16.57 2.10 -18.71
N ILE A 392 -17.26 1.08 -19.26
CA ILE A 392 -16.95 -0.33 -18.95
C ILE A 392 -15.56 -0.72 -19.43
N LYS A 393 -15.17 -0.31 -20.64
CA LYS A 393 -13.83 -0.57 -21.17
C LYS A 393 -12.75 0.12 -20.33
N PHE A 394 -12.98 1.38 -19.94
CA PHE A 394 -12.07 2.09 -19.04
C PHE A 394 -11.92 1.37 -17.69
N LEU A 395 -13.04 0.93 -17.06
CA LEU A 395 -12.98 0.19 -15.81
C LEU A 395 -12.18 -1.11 -15.94
N ALA A 396 -12.37 -1.87 -17.02
CA ALA A 396 -11.60 -3.08 -17.30
C ALA A 396 -10.09 -2.79 -17.39
N GLU A 397 -9.72 -1.78 -18.17
CA GLU A 397 -8.31 -1.35 -18.35
C GLU A 397 -7.70 -0.87 -17.03
N VAL A 398 -8.44 -0.10 -16.24
CA VAL A 398 -7.99 0.45 -14.95
C VAL A 398 -7.76 -0.64 -13.91
N PHE A 399 -8.69 -1.60 -13.77
CA PHE A 399 -8.50 -2.73 -12.84
C PHE A 399 -7.36 -3.65 -13.27
N GLU A 400 -7.20 -3.89 -14.57
CA GLU A 400 -6.11 -4.74 -15.07
C GLU A 400 -4.74 -4.07 -14.91
N ALA A 401 -4.64 -2.77 -15.18
CA ALA A 401 -3.36 -2.07 -15.29
C ALA A 401 -2.92 -1.38 -14.00
N HIS A 402 -3.85 -0.83 -13.20
CA HIS A 402 -3.56 0.15 -12.15
C HIS A 402 -4.04 -0.24 -10.75
N PHE A 403 -5.07 -1.08 -10.65
CA PHE A 403 -5.59 -1.59 -9.37
C PHE A 403 -5.54 -3.11 -9.28
N PRO A 404 -4.35 -3.73 -9.44
CA PRO A 404 -4.23 -5.18 -9.35
C PRO A 404 -4.67 -5.69 -8.00
N GLU A 405 -5.27 -6.89 -7.98
CA GLU A 405 -5.62 -7.58 -6.74
C GLU A 405 -6.61 -6.84 -5.81
N CYS A 406 -7.23 -5.73 -6.24
CA CYS A 406 -8.18 -4.95 -5.42
C CYS A 406 -9.63 -5.45 -5.47
N LEU A 407 -9.99 -6.28 -6.46
CA LEU A 407 -11.35 -6.79 -6.65
C LEU A 407 -11.58 -8.10 -5.89
N GLY A 408 -12.66 -8.14 -5.10
CA GLY A 408 -13.26 -9.35 -4.52
C GLY A 408 -14.16 -10.04 -5.54
N TYR A 409 -15.48 -9.98 -5.34
CA TYR A 409 -16.48 -10.44 -6.30
C TYR A 409 -16.99 -9.30 -7.20
N ILE A 410 -17.41 -9.62 -8.41
CA ILE A 410 -18.21 -8.72 -9.26
C ILE A 410 -19.56 -9.40 -9.52
N PHE A 411 -20.60 -8.97 -8.82
CA PHE A 411 -21.95 -9.45 -9.01
C PHE A 411 -22.60 -8.72 -10.18
N ILE A 412 -23.08 -9.49 -11.16
CA ILE A 412 -23.98 -9.00 -12.19
C ILE A 412 -25.38 -9.51 -11.83
N HIS A 413 -26.15 -8.66 -11.16
CA HIS A 413 -27.44 -9.02 -10.57
C HIS A 413 -28.60 -8.65 -11.49
N ASN A 414 -29.56 -9.57 -11.62
CA ASN A 414 -30.81 -9.39 -12.35
C ASN A 414 -30.63 -8.88 -13.80
N ALA A 415 -29.64 -9.44 -14.51
CA ALA A 415 -29.36 -9.08 -15.89
C ALA A 415 -30.51 -9.48 -16.84
N PRO A 416 -31.05 -8.57 -17.66
CA PRO A 416 -32.07 -8.91 -18.64
C PRO A 416 -31.49 -9.80 -19.75
N TRP A 417 -32.35 -10.55 -20.47
CA TRP A 417 -31.92 -11.47 -21.52
C TRP A 417 -31.01 -10.81 -22.58
N ILE A 418 -31.25 -9.54 -22.90
CA ILE A 418 -30.46 -8.76 -23.86
C ILE A 418 -29.01 -8.52 -23.40
N PHE A 419 -28.74 -8.58 -22.09
CA PHE A 419 -27.40 -8.41 -21.54
C PHE A 419 -26.42 -9.49 -22.02
N SER A 420 -26.92 -10.67 -22.41
CA SER A 420 -26.08 -11.72 -23.00
C SER A 420 -25.29 -11.24 -24.23
N THR A 421 -25.88 -10.37 -25.07
CA THR A 421 -25.22 -9.76 -26.23
C THR A 421 -24.12 -8.79 -25.80
N ILE A 422 -24.40 -7.95 -24.80
CA ILE A 422 -23.45 -6.99 -24.23
C ILE A 422 -22.26 -7.72 -23.59
N TRP A 423 -22.56 -8.75 -22.79
CA TRP A 423 -21.56 -9.59 -22.13
C TRP A 423 -20.60 -10.25 -23.11
N ASN A 424 -21.09 -10.70 -24.27
CA ASN A 424 -20.25 -11.30 -25.31
C ASN A 424 -19.19 -10.34 -25.87
N ILE A 425 -19.39 -9.03 -25.74
CA ILE A 425 -18.41 -8.00 -26.08
C ILE A 425 -17.49 -7.75 -24.88
N ILE A 426 -18.06 -7.47 -23.71
CA ILE A 426 -17.32 -7.09 -22.49
C ILE A 426 -16.30 -8.17 -22.09
N LYS A 427 -16.67 -9.45 -22.17
CA LYS A 427 -15.79 -10.56 -21.74
C LYS A 427 -14.44 -10.60 -22.45
N ASN A 428 -14.33 -9.99 -23.64
CA ASN A 428 -13.06 -9.94 -24.39
C ASN A 428 -12.13 -8.81 -23.91
N TRP A 429 -12.62 -7.90 -23.06
CA TRP A 429 -11.83 -6.84 -22.44
C TRP A 429 -11.32 -7.21 -21.05
N LEU A 430 -11.84 -8.29 -20.47
CA LEU A 430 -11.48 -8.72 -19.13
C LEU A 430 -10.33 -9.71 -19.20
N ASP A 431 -9.30 -9.48 -18.39
CA ASP A 431 -8.29 -10.49 -18.16
C ASP A 431 -8.91 -11.71 -17.43
N PRO A 432 -8.32 -12.91 -17.55
CA PRO A 432 -8.88 -14.12 -16.96
C PRO A 432 -9.09 -14.05 -15.44
N VAL A 433 -8.27 -13.28 -14.70
CA VAL A 433 -8.39 -13.14 -13.25
C VAL A 433 -9.64 -12.33 -12.91
N VAL A 434 -9.86 -11.18 -13.55
CA VAL A 434 -11.09 -10.39 -13.34
C VAL A 434 -12.32 -11.16 -13.81
N ALA A 435 -12.27 -11.82 -14.96
CA ALA A 435 -13.38 -12.63 -15.46
C ALA A 435 -13.79 -13.74 -14.48
N SER A 436 -12.82 -14.36 -13.78
CA SER A 436 -13.09 -15.42 -12.79
C SER A 436 -13.83 -14.92 -11.53
N LYS A 437 -13.79 -13.61 -11.26
CA LYS A 437 -14.44 -12.98 -10.10
C LYS A 437 -15.92 -12.66 -10.34
N ILE A 438 -16.38 -12.77 -11.59
CA ILE A 438 -17.75 -12.41 -11.96
C ILE A 438 -18.73 -13.51 -11.55
N GLN A 439 -19.78 -13.11 -10.84
CA GLN A 439 -20.88 -13.96 -10.41
C GLN A 439 -22.19 -13.42 -10.98
N PHE A 440 -22.85 -14.21 -11.82
CA PHE A 440 -24.18 -13.86 -12.33
C PHE A 440 -25.23 -14.35 -11.32
N THR A 441 -26.11 -13.44 -10.88
CA THR A 441 -27.20 -13.78 -9.96
C THR A 441 -28.52 -13.25 -10.51
N LYS A 442 -29.58 -14.07 -10.45
CA LYS A 442 -30.91 -13.74 -11.02
C LYS A 442 -31.94 -13.33 -9.98
N ASN A 443 -31.74 -13.74 -8.74
CA ASN A 443 -32.70 -13.57 -7.65
C ASN A 443 -31.96 -13.48 -6.31
N LEU A 444 -32.70 -13.14 -5.26
CA LEU A 444 -32.19 -13.03 -3.91
C LEU A 444 -31.50 -14.31 -3.42
N GLN A 445 -32.05 -15.49 -3.73
CA GLN A 445 -31.49 -16.76 -3.25
C GLN A 445 -30.07 -16.99 -3.77
N GLU A 446 -29.80 -16.66 -5.05
CA GLU A 446 -28.47 -16.74 -5.64
C GLU A 446 -27.52 -15.69 -5.05
N LEU A 447 -27.98 -14.45 -4.88
CA LEU A 447 -27.16 -13.39 -4.29
C LEU A 447 -26.82 -13.67 -2.80
N ASN A 448 -27.77 -14.23 -2.05
CA ASN A 448 -27.62 -14.60 -0.64
C ASN A 448 -26.58 -15.72 -0.41
N GLN A 449 -26.11 -16.38 -1.46
CA GLN A 449 -24.97 -17.31 -1.34
C GLN A 449 -23.67 -16.56 -1.03
N PHE A 450 -23.59 -15.27 -1.40
CA PHE A 450 -22.37 -14.47 -1.31
C PHE A 450 -22.49 -13.26 -0.39
N VAL A 451 -23.68 -12.70 -0.20
CA VAL A 451 -23.93 -11.49 0.61
C VAL A 451 -25.09 -11.79 1.54
N ASP A 452 -24.96 -11.55 2.84
CA ASP A 452 -26.07 -11.77 3.78
C ASP A 452 -27.22 -10.78 3.53
N ILE A 453 -28.46 -11.21 3.78
CA ILE A 453 -29.67 -10.44 3.43
C ILE A 453 -29.72 -9.04 4.05
N GLU A 454 -29.11 -8.85 5.22
CA GLU A 454 -28.97 -7.56 5.93
C GLU A 454 -28.06 -6.56 5.22
N HIS A 455 -27.26 -7.02 4.25
CA HIS A 455 -26.40 -6.20 3.41
C HIS A 455 -26.93 -6.10 1.97
N ILE A 456 -28.09 -6.69 1.67
CA ILE A 456 -28.75 -6.60 0.37
C ILE A 456 -29.85 -5.55 0.45
N PRO A 457 -29.96 -4.64 -0.54
CA PRO A 457 -31.05 -3.66 -0.58
C PRO A 457 -32.45 -4.28 -0.63
N ASP A 458 -33.38 -3.69 0.11
CA ASP A 458 -34.78 -4.14 0.23
C ASP A 458 -35.52 -4.24 -1.12
N TYR A 459 -35.26 -3.31 -2.03
CA TYR A 459 -35.90 -3.24 -3.34
C TYR A 459 -35.46 -4.36 -4.31
N ILE A 460 -34.40 -5.11 -3.98
CA ILE A 460 -34.02 -6.37 -4.66
C ILE A 460 -34.21 -7.60 -3.75
N GLY A 461 -34.95 -7.45 -2.67
CA GLY A 461 -35.42 -8.53 -1.79
C GLY A 461 -34.62 -8.72 -0.49
N GLY A 462 -33.64 -7.88 -0.20
CA GLY A 462 -32.91 -7.93 1.07
C GLY A 462 -33.61 -7.17 2.21
N GLU A 463 -32.84 -6.77 3.23
CA GLU A 463 -33.33 -6.05 4.41
C GLU A 463 -32.70 -4.66 4.60
N ASP A 464 -31.69 -4.29 3.80
CA ASP A 464 -31.07 -2.97 3.90
C ASP A 464 -31.95 -1.92 3.22
N THR A 465 -32.53 -1.02 4.03
CA THR A 465 -33.42 0.04 3.54
C THR A 465 -32.67 1.27 3.03
N TYR A 466 -31.33 1.26 3.05
CA TYR A 466 -30.54 2.42 2.60
C TYR A 466 -30.59 2.57 1.07
N ALA A 467 -31.07 3.72 0.61
CA ALA A 467 -31.28 3.97 -0.82
C ALA A 467 -30.07 4.59 -1.55
N GLY A 468 -28.97 4.93 -0.86
CA GLY A 468 -27.81 5.57 -1.48
C GLY A 468 -27.94 7.08 -1.64
N GLU A 469 -28.63 7.76 -0.74
CA GLU A 469 -28.90 9.19 -0.83
C GLU A 469 -27.60 10.02 -0.87
N TYR A 470 -27.52 10.93 -1.83
CA TYR A 470 -26.44 11.91 -1.91
C TYR A 470 -26.74 13.09 -0.98
N ILE A 471 -25.88 13.30 0.02
CA ILE A 471 -25.95 14.47 0.90
C ILE A 471 -25.16 15.61 0.25
N GLU A 472 -25.87 16.68 -0.11
CA GLU A 472 -25.29 17.86 -0.73
C GLU A 472 -24.24 18.51 0.18
N PRO A 473 -23.04 18.81 -0.36
CA PRO A 473 -22.02 19.52 0.38
C PRO A 473 -22.36 21.01 0.48
N THR A 474 -21.89 21.63 1.55
CA THR A 474 -21.88 23.09 1.78
C THR A 474 -20.49 23.67 1.55
N GLU A 475 -20.36 24.99 1.61
CA GLU A 475 -19.06 25.68 1.52
C GLU A 475 -18.04 25.19 2.58
N GLU A 476 -18.50 24.79 3.77
CA GLU A 476 -17.65 24.24 4.84
C GLU A 476 -16.96 22.93 4.44
N HIS A 477 -17.55 22.18 3.50
CA HIS A 477 -16.98 20.92 3.03
C HIS A 477 -15.94 21.10 1.93
N THR A 478 -15.68 22.34 1.48
CA THR A 478 -14.68 22.65 0.44
C THR A 478 -13.24 22.63 0.95
N HIS A 479 -13.07 22.47 2.26
CA HIS A 479 -11.79 22.39 2.95
C HIS A 479 -11.79 21.23 3.96
N PRO A 480 -10.60 20.76 4.40
CA PRO A 480 -10.50 19.76 5.45
C PRO A 480 -11.18 20.22 6.76
N PRO A 481 -11.80 19.30 7.53
CA PRO A 481 -12.50 19.62 8.78
C PRO A 481 -11.66 20.34 9.84
N LYS A 482 -10.34 20.12 9.85
CA LYS A 482 -9.41 20.72 10.79
C LYS A 482 -8.40 21.59 10.08
N SER A 483 -8.15 22.77 10.63
CA SER A 483 -7.03 23.61 10.23
C SER A 483 -5.70 22.99 10.64
N LYS A 484 -4.64 23.24 9.87
CA LYS A 484 -3.27 22.80 10.19
C LYS A 484 -2.76 23.50 11.45
N ASP A 485 -2.81 22.80 12.58
CA ASP A 485 -2.39 23.25 13.91
C ASP A 485 -1.07 22.56 14.34
N SER A 486 -0.59 22.84 15.55
CA SER A 486 0.64 22.20 16.06
C SER A 486 0.54 20.68 16.15
N HIS A 487 -0.67 20.14 16.31
CA HIS A 487 -0.91 18.70 16.31
C HIS A 487 -0.75 18.11 14.89
N TYR A 488 -1.26 18.78 13.86
CA TYR A 488 -1.00 18.41 12.46
C TYR A 488 0.50 18.32 12.15
N TYR A 489 1.28 19.35 12.50
CA TYR A 489 2.73 19.34 12.23
C TYR A 489 3.46 18.22 12.98
N ARG A 490 3.02 17.92 14.22
CA ARG A 490 3.53 16.75 14.97
C ARG A 490 3.23 15.43 14.26
N LEU A 491 1.99 15.24 13.82
CA LEU A 491 1.58 14.03 13.08
C LEU A 491 2.34 13.88 11.76
N ARG A 492 2.60 14.98 11.05
CA ARG A 492 3.42 14.97 9.83
C ARG A 492 4.87 14.56 10.12
N ARG A 493 5.50 15.16 11.14
CA ARG A 493 6.87 14.80 11.56
C ARG A 493 6.94 13.33 11.99
N GLU A 494 5.93 12.84 12.71
CA GLU A 494 5.81 11.43 13.06
C GLU A 494 5.70 10.55 11.82
N ARG A 495 4.86 10.90 10.85
CA ARG A 495 4.72 10.16 9.58
C ARG A 495 6.06 10.08 8.83
N GLU A 496 6.78 11.20 8.74
CA GLU A 496 8.11 11.26 8.11
C GLU A 496 9.08 10.29 8.81
N ASN A 497 9.14 10.30 10.14
CA ASN A 497 9.99 9.40 10.91
C ASN A 497 9.59 7.92 10.74
N LEU A 498 8.29 7.61 10.73
CA LEU A 498 7.79 6.26 10.50
C LEU A 498 8.18 5.75 9.10
N LEU A 499 8.03 6.57 8.05
CA LEU A 499 8.42 6.22 6.69
C LEU A 499 9.94 6.01 6.57
N LEU A 500 10.74 6.89 7.16
CA LEU A 500 12.19 6.77 7.20
C LEU A 500 12.64 5.47 7.89
N ARG A 501 12.03 5.15 9.04
CA ARG A 501 12.28 3.88 9.75
C ARG A 501 11.83 2.67 8.93
N LEU A 502 10.70 2.75 8.24
CA LEU A 502 10.25 1.68 7.34
C LEU A 502 11.25 1.44 6.21
N PHE A 503 11.76 2.50 5.57
CA PHE A 503 12.74 2.38 4.48
C PHE A 503 14.06 1.77 4.96
N GLU A 504 14.59 2.24 6.09
CA GLU A 504 15.82 1.69 6.66
C GLU A 504 15.62 0.24 7.15
N THR A 505 14.47 -0.08 7.77
CA THR A 505 14.13 -1.45 8.18
C THR A 505 13.97 -2.36 6.96
N SER A 506 13.31 -1.90 5.90
CA SER A 506 13.22 -2.59 4.60
C SER A 506 14.58 -2.87 3.99
N ARG A 507 15.52 -1.91 4.10
CA ARG A 507 16.89 -2.10 3.67
C ARG A 507 17.58 -3.20 4.48
N ARG A 508 17.55 -3.13 5.82
CA ARG A 508 18.14 -4.14 6.70
C ARG A 508 17.54 -5.52 6.49
N TRP A 509 16.22 -5.59 6.31
CA TRP A 509 15.47 -6.79 6.00
C TRP A 509 15.85 -7.39 4.64
N ALA A 510 15.91 -6.58 3.60
CA ALA A 510 16.36 -7.04 2.29
C ALA A 510 17.81 -7.51 2.37
N GLU A 511 18.64 -6.83 3.17
CA GLU A 511 20.07 -7.07 3.24
C GLU A 511 20.51 -8.23 4.15
N SER A 512 19.63 -8.67 5.05
CA SER A 512 19.92 -9.71 6.03
C SER A 512 20.37 -11.01 5.38
N VAL A 513 21.34 -11.69 6.01
CA VAL A 513 21.94 -12.94 5.55
C VAL A 513 21.53 -14.15 6.40
N ASN A 514 20.87 -13.91 7.53
CA ASN A 514 20.38 -14.90 8.47
C ASN A 514 18.83 -14.94 8.48
N PRO A 515 18.19 -16.11 8.31
CA PRO A 515 16.73 -16.24 8.30
C PRO A 515 16.04 -15.75 9.59
N GLU A 516 16.63 -15.96 10.77
CA GLU A 516 16.07 -15.53 12.04
C GLU A 516 16.14 -14.01 12.21
N VAL A 517 17.26 -13.39 11.82
CA VAL A 517 17.43 -11.93 11.79
C VAL A 517 16.46 -11.30 10.79
N SER A 518 16.34 -11.89 9.60
CA SER A 518 15.33 -11.49 8.60
C SER A 518 13.92 -11.49 9.17
N SER A 519 13.57 -12.52 9.95
CA SER A 519 12.23 -12.64 10.55
C SER A 519 11.93 -11.52 11.54
N ARG A 520 12.94 -11.07 12.30
CA ARG A 520 12.79 -9.95 13.23
C ARG A 520 12.56 -8.64 12.50
N TYR A 521 13.31 -8.37 11.43
CA TYR A 521 13.06 -7.18 10.62
C TYR A 521 11.72 -7.23 9.90
N LEU A 522 11.26 -8.40 9.44
CA LEU A 522 9.92 -8.55 8.88
C LEU A 522 8.85 -8.19 9.91
N GLN A 523 9.01 -8.60 11.17
CA GLN A 523 8.09 -8.20 12.25
C GLN A 523 8.14 -6.69 12.53
N ASP A 524 9.34 -6.09 12.62
CA ASP A 524 9.46 -4.64 12.81
C ASP A 524 8.79 -3.85 11.68
N LYS A 525 8.89 -4.34 10.43
CA LYS A 525 8.20 -3.74 9.29
C LYS A 525 6.68 -3.80 9.45
N LEU A 526 6.14 -4.95 9.83
CA LEU A 526 4.70 -5.11 10.07
C LEU A 526 4.21 -4.11 11.14
N ASP A 527 4.96 -3.95 12.22
CA ASP A 527 4.63 -3.00 13.28
C ASP A 527 4.66 -1.55 12.75
N LEU A 528 5.67 -1.17 11.96
CA LEU A 528 5.78 0.16 11.34
C LEU A 528 4.66 0.45 10.34
N ASP A 529 4.28 -0.55 9.55
CA ASP A 529 3.17 -0.48 8.59
C ASP A 529 1.83 -0.18 9.30
N ILE A 530 1.61 -0.81 10.46
CA ILE A 530 0.43 -0.57 11.30
C ILE A 530 0.44 0.85 11.89
N GLU A 531 1.59 1.32 12.39
CA GLU A 531 1.71 2.67 12.92
C GLU A 531 1.52 3.75 11.83
N LEU A 532 2.00 3.51 10.61
CA LEU A 532 1.75 4.40 9.46
C LEU A 532 0.26 4.52 9.13
N ALA A 533 -0.46 3.40 9.18
CA ALA A 533 -1.90 3.36 8.94
C ALA A 533 -2.67 4.14 10.03
N LYS A 534 -2.32 3.93 11.31
CA LYS A 534 -2.89 4.70 12.45
C LYS A 534 -2.61 6.20 12.33
N ASN A 535 -1.38 6.56 11.99
CA ASN A 535 -0.98 7.95 11.80
C ASN A 535 -1.75 8.60 10.63
N TYR A 536 -1.98 7.89 9.51
CA TYR A 536 -2.81 8.41 8.42
C TYR A 536 -4.24 8.73 8.87
N ILE A 537 -4.87 7.85 9.66
CA ILE A 537 -6.22 8.07 10.18
C ILE A 537 -6.28 9.35 11.03
N ALA A 538 -5.24 9.62 11.82
CA ALA A 538 -5.15 10.83 12.62
C ALA A 538 -4.92 12.10 11.75
N LEU A 539 -4.21 11.96 10.63
CA LEU A 539 -3.95 13.04 9.66
C LEU A 539 -5.13 13.35 8.76
N ASP A 540 -5.96 12.37 8.42
CA ASP A 540 -7.05 12.49 7.43
C ASP A 540 -7.92 13.75 7.58
N PRO A 541 -8.39 14.13 8.80
CA PRO A 541 -9.23 15.32 8.99
C PRO A 541 -8.53 16.66 8.68
N TYR A 542 -7.21 16.67 8.51
CA TYR A 542 -6.43 17.85 8.17
C TYR A 542 -6.09 17.96 6.68
N ILE A 543 -6.24 16.87 5.92
CA ILE A 543 -5.71 16.77 4.55
C ILE A 543 -6.77 16.48 3.49
N ARG A 544 -7.90 15.87 3.87
CA ARG A 544 -8.95 15.48 2.94
C ARG A 544 -10.23 16.26 3.21
N CYS A 545 -10.82 16.81 2.16
CA CYS A 545 -12.15 17.40 2.22
C CYS A 545 -13.20 16.30 2.44
N PRO A 546 -14.25 16.54 3.25
CA PRO A 546 -15.28 15.53 3.48
C PRO A 546 -16.01 15.15 2.19
N PHE A 547 -15.99 13.87 1.86
CA PHE A 547 -16.71 13.31 0.73
C PHE A 547 -18.09 12.80 1.17
N LEU A 548 -18.91 12.31 0.23
CA LEU A 548 -20.29 11.90 0.51
C LEU A 548 -20.39 10.84 1.63
N TYR A 549 -19.39 9.97 1.74
CA TYR A 549 -19.35 8.91 2.76
C TYR A 549 -18.99 9.41 4.16
N ASP A 550 -18.27 10.52 4.25
CA ASP A 550 -18.01 11.20 5.52
C ASP A 550 -19.30 11.90 5.99
N ARG A 551 -19.96 12.62 5.07
CA ARG A 551 -21.18 13.40 5.37
C ARG A 551 -22.36 12.51 5.79
N ASN A 552 -22.49 11.31 5.23
CA ASN A 552 -23.55 10.36 5.62
C ASN A 552 -23.14 9.43 6.77
N GLY A 553 -21.92 9.55 7.30
CA GLY A 553 -21.41 8.75 8.41
C GLY A 553 -21.16 7.26 8.09
N SER A 554 -21.19 6.87 6.81
CA SER A 554 -20.92 5.48 6.40
C SER A 554 -19.44 5.15 6.42
N LEU A 555 -18.57 6.11 6.11
CA LEU A 555 -17.13 5.93 6.22
C LEU A 555 -16.71 6.10 7.68
N LYS A 556 -16.12 5.04 8.22
CA LYS A 556 -15.38 5.07 9.48
C LYS A 556 -13.98 4.58 9.20
N LEU A 557 -13.02 5.48 9.02
CA LEU A 557 -11.65 5.06 8.77
C LEU A 557 -11.15 4.12 9.87
N GLY A 558 -10.41 3.12 9.47
CA GLY A 558 -9.61 2.31 10.37
C GLY A 558 -8.65 1.43 9.60
N ILE A 559 -7.97 0.57 10.34
CA ILE A 559 -6.85 -0.23 9.84
C ILE A 559 -7.27 -1.64 9.51
#